data_AF-A0A954QCR6-F1
#
_entry.id   AF-A0A954QCR6-F1
#
_cell.length_a   1.000
_cell.length_b   1.000
_cell.length_c   1.000
_cell.angle_alpha   90.00
_cell.angle_beta   90.00
_cell.angle_gamma   90.00
#
_symmetry.space_group_name_H-M   'P 1'
#
loop_
_entity.id
_entity.type
_entity.pdbx_description
1 polymer ?
#
loop_
_entity_poly.entity_id
_entity_poly.type
_entity_poly.pdbx_seq_one_letter_code
_entity_poly.pdbx_strand_id
1 'polypeptide(L)'
;GRLESAWPVHGSIMILDDTAYFAAGRSTFLDGGIAVFGLDPATGTMKHSRIMQGPYEDDTRSFPIQASGTFQLEGCKADIFSCAGNELFMRNQAFKPNLEPIVSESVKTLHLLASPGFLNDSPQHRTYWTVDRDLRYGGAMGTFGAGPAGDTIAFDGKLFYEIRGYAPGRNLPGRGRDADPLELYFVYSGSYGGIGGKEDKSAIPAMGKWQQRWTTPTPFAGHAIAAAENTVMAAGVPMLKGYSVEDTNASYAGEKGGIAWLLDAEDGHQLQELRFDAAPVWDGIAIAHGSYFVCLKDGSVVCLSAR
;
A
#
# COMPACT_ATOMS: atom_id res chain seq x y z
N GLY A 1 -34.73 -2.43 6.19
CA GLY A 1 -33.51 -2.32 7.02
C GLY A 1 -32.41 -1.67 6.22
N ARG A 2 -31.54 -0.87 6.84
CA ARG A 2 -30.28 -0.45 6.21
C ARG A 2 -29.29 -1.60 6.40
N LEU A 3 -28.92 -2.25 5.29
CA LEU A 3 -27.97 -3.37 5.30
C LEU A 3 -26.55 -2.92 5.71
N GLU A 4 -26.26 -1.62 5.58
CA GLU A 4 -24.97 -1.03 5.93
C GLU A 4 -25.14 0.46 6.32
N SER A 5 -24.21 0.98 7.12
CA SER A 5 -24.12 2.41 7.41
C SER A 5 -23.86 3.21 6.12
N ALA A 6 -24.43 4.40 6.02
CA ALA A 6 -24.04 5.35 4.98
C ALA A 6 -22.55 5.73 5.11
N TRP A 7 -22.03 5.70 6.34
CA TRP A 7 -20.66 6.02 6.69
C TRP A 7 -19.99 4.76 7.30
N PRO A 8 -19.53 3.82 6.47
CA PRO A 8 -18.76 2.69 6.96
C PRO A 8 -17.37 3.18 7.41
N VAL A 9 -16.87 2.67 8.54
CA VAL A 9 -15.46 2.83 8.89
C VAL A 9 -14.66 1.86 8.03
N HIS A 10 -13.67 2.37 7.29
CA HIS A 10 -12.76 1.50 6.54
C HIS A 10 -11.93 0.70 7.54
N GLY A 11 -11.86 -0.63 7.36
CA GLY A 11 -11.65 -1.65 8.40
C GLY A 11 -10.35 -1.64 9.22
N SER A 12 -9.52 -0.60 9.15
CA SER A 12 -8.36 -0.42 10.04
C SER A 12 -8.22 1.03 10.49
N ILE A 13 -7.47 1.23 11.58
CA ILE A 13 -7.14 2.54 12.13
C ILE A 13 -5.63 2.72 12.11
N MET A 14 -5.16 3.95 11.89
CA MET A 14 -3.75 4.29 12.07
C MET A 14 -3.54 4.89 13.45
N ILE A 15 -2.52 4.44 14.18
CA ILE A 15 -2.08 5.10 15.41
C ILE A 15 -0.82 5.91 15.11
N LEU A 16 -0.84 7.22 15.39
CA LEU A 16 0.32 8.10 15.31
C LEU A 16 0.28 9.07 16.50
N ASP A 17 1.39 9.20 17.22
CA ASP A 17 1.56 10.09 18.39
C ASP A 17 0.35 10.03 19.36
N ASP A 18 0.06 8.83 19.86
CA ASP A 18 -1.06 8.54 20.78
C ASP A 18 -2.43 8.99 20.27
N THR A 19 -2.61 9.05 18.95
CA THR A 19 -3.88 9.43 18.33
C THR A 19 -4.30 8.38 17.30
N ALA A 20 -5.52 7.88 17.43
CA ALA A 20 -6.16 6.97 16.50
C ALA A 20 -6.86 7.74 15.39
N TYR A 21 -6.39 7.58 14.16
CA TYR A 21 -6.95 8.18 12.96
C TYR A 21 -7.73 7.17 12.12
N PHE A 22 -8.94 7.53 11.72
CA PHE A 22 -9.75 6.73 10.80
C PHE A 22 -10.74 7.59 10.01
N ALA A 23 -11.21 7.03 8.91
CA ALA A 23 -12.20 7.63 8.03
C ALA A 23 -13.50 6.82 8.02
N ALA A 24 -14.62 7.51 7.89
CA ALA A 24 -15.95 6.95 7.73
C ALA A 24 -16.67 7.60 6.53
N GLY A 25 -17.28 6.80 5.67
CA GLY A 25 -17.81 7.26 4.37
C GLY A 25 -17.06 6.61 3.21
N ARG A 26 -17.51 6.85 1.96
CA ARG A 26 -16.92 6.20 0.77
C ARG A 26 -16.20 7.17 -0.15
N SER A 27 -16.80 8.34 -0.35
CA SER A 27 -16.32 9.36 -1.26
C SER A 27 -16.82 10.70 -0.78
N THR A 28 -16.05 11.77 -1.02
CA THR A 28 -16.48 13.14 -0.75
C THR A 28 -17.76 13.54 -1.51
N PHE A 29 -18.13 12.79 -2.55
CA PHE A 29 -19.31 13.04 -3.38
C PHE A 29 -20.56 12.23 -3.02
N LEU A 30 -20.43 11.21 -2.16
CA LEU A 30 -21.51 10.27 -1.87
C LEU A 30 -21.93 10.36 -0.41
N ASP A 31 -23.21 10.12 -0.13
CA ASP A 31 -23.73 9.86 1.21
C ASP A 31 -23.40 10.93 2.28
N GLY A 32 -23.21 12.19 1.88
CA GLY A 32 -22.83 13.28 2.79
C GLY A 32 -21.31 13.37 3.06
N GLY A 33 -20.50 12.72 2.24
CA GLY A 33 -19.06 12.87 2.20
C GLY A 33 -18.30 11.83 3.03
N ILE A 34 -17.11 12.23 3.46
CA ILE A 34 -16.22 11.42 4.32
C ILE A 34 -16.01 12.18 5.62
N ALA A 35 -16.30 11.56 6.76
CA ALA A 35 -15.83 12.05 8.04
C ALA A 35 -14.49 11.42 8.40
N VAL A 36 -13.57 12.25 8.86
CA VAL A 36 -12.27 11.85 9.39
C VAL A 36 -12.22 12.20 10.87
N PHE A 37 -11.62 11.30 11.66
CA PHE A 37 -11.56 11.40 13.11
C PHE A 37 -10.14 11.17 13.61
N GLY A 38 -9.79 11.88 14.69
CA GLY A 38 -8.60 11.67 15.49
C GLY A 38 -9.03 11.53 16.94
N LEU A 39 -8.87 10.34 17.52
CA LEU A 39 -9.32 10.02 18.87
C LEU A 39 -8.14 9.68 19.77
N ASP A 40 -8.31 9.89 21.07
CA ASP A 40 -7.51 9.21 22.07
C ASP A 40 -7.80 7.70 22.04
N PRO A 41 -6.81 6.82 21.78
CA PRO A 41 -7.05 5.39 21.59
C PRO A 41 -7.50 4.67 22.87
N ALA A 42 -7.15 5.20 24.05
CA ALA A 42 -7.48 4.56 25.32
C ALA A 42 -8.90 4.91 25.79
N THR A 43 -9.33 6.14 25.57
CA THR A 43 -10.60 6.69 26.08
C THR A 43 -11.68 6.82 25.01
N GLY A 44 -11.31 6.81 23.73
CA GLY A 44 -12.20 7.14 22.61
C GLY A 44 -12.56 8.63 22.53
N THR A 45 -11.93 9.48 23.34
CA THR A 45 -12.20 10.93 23.35
C THR A 45 -11.80 11.55 22.02
N MET A 46 -12.71 12.30 21.40
CA MET A 46 -12.44 12.96 20.14
C MET A 46 -11.50 14.16 20.32
N LYS A 47 -10.32 14.09 19.71
CA LYS A 47 -9.34 15.18 19.65
C LYS A 47 -9.60 16.07 18.43
N HIS A 48 -9.85 15.43 17.28
CA HIS A 48 -10.06 16.09 16.00
C HIS A 48 -11.19 15.41 15.21
N SER A 49 -11.93 16.18 14.44
CA SER A 49 -12.88 15.65 13.46
C SER A 49 -13.13 16.63 12.34
N ARG A 50 -13.41 16.12 11.14
CA ARG A 50 -13.83 16.93 10.00
C ARG A 50 -14.72 16.12 9.08
N ILE A 51 -15.68 16.78 8.44
CA ILE A 51 -16.48 16.21 7.35
C ILE A 51 -16.00 16.86 6.04
N MET A 52 -15.62 16.02 5.08
CA MET A 52 -15.14 16.40 3.75
C MET A 52 -16.26 16.13 2.73
N GLN A 53 -16.69 17.17 2.02
CA GLN A 53 -17.69 17.08 0.95
C GLN A 53 -17.21 17.80 -0.31
N GLY A 54 -17.61 17.28 -1.48
CA GLY A 54 -17.22 17.85 -2.77
C GLY A 54 -15.73 17.67 -3.12
N PRO A 55 -15.09 18.63 -3.79
CA PRO A 55 -15.60 19.95 -4.15
C PRO A 55 -16.52 19.93 -5.38
N TYR A 56 -17.49 20.84 -5.42
CA TYR A 56 -18.45 20.98 -6.52
C TYR A 56 -18.22 22.28 -7.30
N GLU A 57 -18.48 22.30 -8.62
CA GLU A 57 -18.38 23.51 -9.46
C GLU A 57 -19.35 24.60 -8.99
N ASP A 58 -20.56 24.20 -8.61
CA ASP A 58 -21.56 25.06 -8.00
C ASP A 58 -22.40 24.28 -6.96
N ASP A 59 -22.92 25.02 -5.97
CA ASP A 59 -23.70 24.48 -4.85
C ASP A 59 -25.09 23.96 -5.27
N THR A 60 -25.52 24.21 -6.51
CA THR A 60 -26.89 23.91 -6.99
C THR A 60 -26.98 22.66 -7.84
N ARG A 61 -25.91 22.28 -8.53
CA ARG A 61 -25.87 21.16 -9.47
C ARG A 61 -25.01 20.00 -8.99
N SER A 62 -24.25 20.18 -7.90
CA SER A 62 -23.41 19.14 -7.28
C SER A 62 -22.52 18.39 -8.27
N PHE A 63 -22.08 19.07 -9.35
CA PHE A 63 -21.12 18.50 -10.29
C PHE A 63 -19.71 18.64 -9.72
N PRO A 64 -18.90 17.56 -9.68
CA PRO A 64 -17.51 17.62 -9.22
C PRO A 64 -16.66 18.60 -10.04
N ILE A 65 -15.73 19.28 -9.38
CA ILE A 65 -14.74 20.11 -10.09
C ILE A 65 -13.80 19.20 -10.89
N GLN A 66 -13.57 19.56 -12.15
CA GLN A 66 -12.55 18.91 -12.97
C GLN A 66 -11.15 19.26 -12.45
N ALA A 67 -10.34 18.25 -12.12
CA ALA A 67 -8.96 18.43 -11.73
C ALA A 67 -8.06 18.74 -12.94
N SER A 68 -6.85 19.26 -12.68
CA SER A 68 -5.87 19.57 -13.71
C SER A 68 -5.25 18.30 -14.33
N GLY A 69 -5.92 17.72 -15.33
CA GLY A 69 -5.42 16.52 -16.03
C GLY A 69 -6.47 15.80 -16.87
N THR A 70 -6.03 14.75 -17.58
CA THR A 70 -6.93 13.92 -18.41
C THR A 70 -7.67 12.91 -17.53
N PHE A 71 -9.00 12.87 -17.62
CA PHE A 71 -9.88 11.93 -16.89
C PHE A 71 -9.82 12.04 -15.35
N GLN A 72 -9.68 13.25 -14.81
CA GLN A 72 -9.55 13.49 -13.38
C GLN A 72 -10.62 14.44 -12.84
N LEU A 73 -11.01 14.19 -11.59
CA LEU A 73 -11.90 15.03 -10.79
C LEU A 73 -11.19 15.32 -9.47
N GLU A 74 -11.44 16.51 -8.94
CA GLU A 74 -11.07 16.84 -7.56
C GLU A 74 -11.84 15.95 -6.57
N GLY A 75 -11.40 15.94 -5.31
CA GLY A 75 -12.01 15.13 -4.24
C GLY A 75 -11.26 13.83 -3.97
N CYS A 76 -11.85 12.97 -3.13
CA CYS A 76 -11.19 11.73 -2.71
C CYS A 76 -12.16 10.60 -2.36
N LYS A 77 -11.61 9.39 -2.32
CA LYS A 77 -12.25 8.20 -1.75
C LYS A 77 -11.70 7.97 -0.35
N ALA A 78 -12.52 7.41 0.52
CA ALA A 78 -12.07 7.02 1.84
C ALA A 78 -11.19 5.77 1.77
N ASP A 79 -10.26 5.69 2.71
CA ASP A 79 -9.34 4.56 2.88
C ASP A 79 -8.72 4.61 4.27
N ILE A 80 -7.84 3.65 4.57
CA ILE A 80 -7.01 3.69 5.77
C ILE A 80 -6.01 4.85 5.66
N PHE A 81 -5.76 5.54 6.77
CA PHE A 81 -4.74 6.56 6.83
C PHE A 81 -3.33 5.95 6.73
N SER A 82 -2.45 6.63 6.01
CA SER A 82 -1.00 6.46 6.10
C SER A 82 -0.35 7.76 6.60
N CYS A 83 0.92 7.70 6.97
CA CYS A 83 1.67 8.87 7.40
C CYS A 83 3.03 8.94 6.71
N ALA A 84 3.49 10.15 6.44
CA ALA A 84 4.85 10.42 6.01
C ALA A 84 5.25 11.83 6.48
N GLY A 85 6.46 11.96 7.01
CA GLY A 85 6.89 13.21 7.64
C GLY A 85 5.95 13.60 8.79
N ASN A 86 5.37 14.79 8.72
CA ASN A 86 4.39 15.30 9.70
C ASN A 86 3.00 15.49 9.06
N GLU A 87 2.68 14.66 8.06
CA GLU A 87 1.44 14.73 7.28
C GLU A 87 0.74 13.36 7.33
N LEU A 88 -0.59 13.40 7.39
CA LEU A 88 -1.47 12.24 7.29
C LEU A 88 -2.01 12.17 5.87
N PHE A 89 -2.20 10.98 5.34
CA PHE A 89 -2.70 10.78 3.98
C PHE A 89 -3.85 9.80 3.98
N MET A 90 -4.92 10.16 3.26
CA MET A 90 -6.00 9.25 2.90
C MET A 90 -6.08 9.26 1.38
N ARG A 91 -5.46 8.25 0.76
CA ARG A 91 -5.16 8.25 -0.69
C ARG A 91 -4.45 9.54 -1.07
N ASN A 92 -4.96 10.25 -2.08
CA ASN A 92 -4.42 11.50 -2.58
C ASN A 92 -4.68 12.73 -1.68
N GLN A 93 -5.55 12.62 -0.66
CA GLN A 93 -5.84 13.73 0.24
C GLN A 93 -4.87 13.74 1.42
N ALA A 94 -4.08 14.80 1.51
CA ALA A 94 -3.18 15.04 2.64
C ALA A 94 -3.85 15.88 3.74
N PHE A 95 -3.42 15.70 4.97
CA PHE A 95 -3.86 16.47 6.15
C PHE A 95 -2.68 16.79 7.06
N LYS A 96 -2.78 17.91 7.78
CA LYS A 96 -2.00 18.11 9.00
C LYS A 96 -2.50 17.16 10.10
N PRO A 97 -1.73 16.93 11.19
CA PRO A 97 -2.14 16.04 12.28
C PRO A 97 -3.48 16.40 12.94
N ASN A 98 -3.87 17.68 12.89
CA ASN A 98 -5.17 18.17 13.39
C ASN A 98 -6.34 17.95 12.40
N LEU A 99 -6.17 17.14 11.35
CA LEU A 99 -7.14 16.88 10.28
C LEU A 99 -7.54 18.10 9.44
N GLU A 100 -6.69 19.14 9.40
CA GLU A 100 -6.82 20.21 8.41
C GLU A 100 -6.30 19.72 7.04
N PRO A 101 -7.13 19.71 5.98
CA PRO A 101 -6.73 19.24 4.67
C PRO A 101 -5.69 20.17 4.07
N ILE A 102 -4.69 19.58 3.42
CA ILE A 102 -3.68 20.28 2.66
C ILE A 102 -4.12 20.23 1.19
N VAL A 103 -4.07 21.37 0.51
CA VAL A 103 -4.38 21.44 -0.92
C VAL A 103 -3.34 20.66 -1.72
N SER A 104 -3.78 19.89 -2.71
CA SER A 104 -2.97 18.90 -3.44
C SER A 104 -1.66 19.48 -3.99
N GLU A 105 -1.68 20.73 -4.49
CA GLU A 105 -0.50 21.41 -5.05
C GLU A 105 0.57 21.74 -4.01
N SER A 106 0.17 21.82 -2.73
CA SER A 106 1.06 22.09 -1.61
C SER A 106 1.70 20.81 -1.05
N VAL A 107 1.24 19.63 -1.45
CA VAL A 107 1.83 18.36 -1.01
C VAL A 107 3.21 18.19 -1.64
N LYS A 108 4.21 18.04 -0.77
CA LYS A 108 5.64 17.85 -1.13
C LYS A 108 6.21 16.54 -0.60
N THR A 109 5.48 15.86 0.25
CA THR A 109 5.91 14.62 0.89
C THR A 109 5.52 13.42 0.03
N LEU A 110 6.51 12.59 -0.30
CA LEU A 110 6.24 11.28 -0.89
C LEU A 110 5.59 10.38 0.15
N HIS A 111 4.53 9.70 -0.24
CA HIS A 111 3.80 8.81 0.64
C HIS A 111 3.28 7.59 -0.11
N LEU A 112 2.94 6.58 0.66
CA LEU A 112 2.41 5.34 0.13
C LEU A 112 0.97 5.53 -0.36
N LEU A 113 0.70 5.03 -1.57
CA LEU A 113 -0.58 5.12 -2.23
C LEU A 113 -0.97 3.76 -2.81
N ALA A 114 -2.21 3.33 -2.60
CA ALA A 114 -2.77 2.13 -3.20
C ALA A 114 -3.90 2.49 -4.16
N SER A 115 -3.77 2.15 -5.44
CA SER A 115 -4.81 2.43 -6.43
C SER A 115 -6.16 1.75 -6.11
N PRO A 116 -6.20 0.47 -5.67
CA PRO A 116 -7.45 -0.14 -5.23
C PRO A 116 -7.79 0.20 -3.77
N GLY A 117 -6.83 0.72 -3.00
CA GLY A 117 -6.91 0.93 -1.55
C GLY A 117 -6.16 -0.14 -0.77
N PHE A 118 -5.88 0.13 0.51
CA PHE A 118 -4.97 -0.69 1.30
C PHE A 118 -5.54 -2.09 1.64
N LEU A 119 -6.87 -2.22 1.69
CA LEU A 119 -7.55 -3.47 2.03
C LEU A 119 -7.79 -4.41 0.85
N ASN A 120 -7.41 -4.03 -0.37
CA ASN A 120 -7.60 -4.90 -1.53
C ASN A 120 -6.37 -5.78 -1.73
N ASP A 121 -6.54 -7.08 -1.49
CA ASP A 121 -5.53 -8.12 -1.59
C ASP A 121 -5.50 -8.83 -2.95
N SER A 122 -6.29 -8.36 -3.92
CA SER A 122 -6.38 -8.98 -5.24
C SER A 122 -5.31 -8.42 -6.19
N PRO A 123 -4.28 -9.20 -6.55
CA PRO A 123 -3.31 -8.78 -7.56
C PRO A 123 -3.98 -8.79 -8.95
N GLN A 124 -4.21 -7.62 -9.55
CA GLN A 124 -4.90 -7.49 -10.84
C GLN A 124 -4.28 -6.47 -11.80
N HIS A 125 -4.69 -6.58 -13.06
CA HIS A 125 -4.39 -5.64 -14.13
C HIS A 125 -4.85 -4.20 -13.78
N ARG A 126 -3.87 -3.33 -13.46
CA ARG A 126 -4.00 -1.90 -13.08
C ARG A 126 -4.31 -1.62 -11.61
N THR A 127 -4.24 -2.61 -10.73
CA THR A 127 -4.19 -2.39 -9.28
C THR A 127 -2.74 -2.49 -8.82
N TYR A 128 -2.28 -1.52 -8.04
CA TYR A 128 -0.91 -1.52 -7.52
C TYR A 128 -0.79 -0.55 -6.35
N TRP A 129 0.22 -0.79 -5.54
CA TRP A 129 0.73 0.17 -4.59
C TRP A 129 1.89 0.94 -5.24
N THR A 130 2.10 2.19 -4.82
CA THR A 130 3.19 3.04 -5.30
C THR A 130 3.55 4.07 -4.25
N VAL A 131 4.61 4.82 -4.52
CA VAL A 131 5.05 5.95 -3.70
C VAL A 131 5.05 7.19 -4.59
N ASP A 132 4.17 8.13 -4.26
CA ASP A 132 4.01 9.38 -5.00
C ASP A 132 3.44 10.47 -4.07
N ARG A 133 3.24 11.67 -4.59
CA ARG A 133 2.51 12.77 -3.95
C ARG A 133 1.07 12.84 -4.41
N ASP A 134 0.80 12.28 -5.59
CA ASP A 134 -0.49 12.35 -6.23
C ASP A 134 -0.67 11.17 -7.17
N LEU A 135 -1.57 10.24 -6.81
CA LEU A 135 -1.89 9.09 -7.65
C LEU A 135 -2.68 9.48 -8.92
N ARG A 136 -3.09 10.76 -9.05
CA ARG A 136 -3.71 11.37 -10.24
C ARG A 136 -4.76 10.50 -10.93
N TYR A 137 -5.59 9.78 -10.16
CA TYR A 137 -6.66 8.86 -10.59
C TYR A 137 -6.42 8.21 -11.98
N GLY A 138 -5.20 7.72 -12.22
CA GLY A 138 -4.76 7.37 -13.58
C GLY A 138 -3.31 7.73 -13.86
N GLY A 139 -2.38 7.18 -13.09
CA GLY A 139 -0.95 7.23 -13.39
C GLY A 139 -0.53 6.17 -14.42
N ALA A 140 0.16 6.66 -15.46
CA ALA A 140 0.86 6.03 -16.58
C ALA A 140 0.79 4.51 -16.72
N MET A 141 0.32 4.03 -17.89
CA MET A 141 0.50 2.68 -18.49
C MET A 141 1.45 1.74 -17.71
N GLY A 142 1.12 1.28 -16.50
CA GLY A 142 2.14 0.81 -15.58
C GLY A 142 2.99 -0.30 -16.21
N THR A 143 4.26 0.04 -16.39
CA THR A 143 5.25 -0.83 -17.02
C THR A 143 6.13 -1.39 -15.93
N PHE A 144 6.77 -2.52 -16.22
CA PHE A 144 7.93 -2.94 -15.45
C PHE A 144 9.00 -1.84 -15.58
N GLY A 145 9.24 -1.12 -14.49
CA GLY A 145 10.23 -0.08 -14.38
C GLY A 145 10.86 -0.06 -12.99
N ALA A 146 11.82 0.84 -12.79
CA ALA A 146 12.55 0.92 -11.53
C ALA A 146 11.76 1.54 -10.37
N GLY A 147 10.59 2.12 -10.65
CA GLY A 147 9.74 2.74 -9.62
C GLY A 147 8.82 1.75 -8.91
N PRO A 148 8.31 2.12 -7.73
CA PRO A 148 7.42 1.30 -6.92
C PRO A 148 6.08 1.11 -7.62
N ALA A 149 5.69 -0.15 -7.81
CA ALA A 149 4.53 -0.55 -8.60
C ALA A 149 4.07 -1.99 -8.23
N GLY A 150 4.41 -2.45 -7.02
CA GLY A 150 4.15 -3.80 -6.53
C GLY A 150 2.76 -4.00 -5.94
N ASP A 151 2.56 -5.22 -5.44
CA ASP A 151 1.33 -5.66 -4.78
C ASP A 151 1.24 -5.08 -3.36
N THR A 152 2.36 -5.07 -2.63
CA THR A 152 2.52 -4.46 -1.29
C THR A 152 3.90 -3.82 -1.17
N ILE A 153 4.02 -2.74 -0.38
CA ILE A 153 5.23 -1.90 -0.31
C ILE A 153 5.50 -1.43 1.11
N ALA A 154 6.77 -1.52 1.53
CA ALA A 154 7.33 -0.78 2.66
C ALA A 154 8.19 0.38 2.11
N PHE A 155 8.01 1.58 2.67
CA PHE A 155 8.73 2.79 2.25
C PHE A 155 9.17 3.61 3.46
N ASP A 156 10.46 3.99 3.50
CA ASP A 156 11.04 4.73 4.63
C ASP A 156 11.21 6.25 4.37
N GLY A 157 10.74 6.74 3.22
CA GLY A 157 10.97 8.11 2.75
C GLY A 157 12.04 8.23 1.65
N LYS A 158 12.88 7.20 1.47
CA LYS A 158 13.98 7.18 0.49
C LYS A 158 14.08 5.87 -0.27
N LEU A 159 14.01 4.76 0.46
CA LEU A 159 14.07 3.39 -0.01
C LEU A 159 12.68 2.79 0.01
N PHE A 160 12.37 2.03 -1.03
CA PHE A 160 11.20 1.17 -1.03
C PHE A 160 11.63 -0.29 -1.16
N TYR A 161 10.80 -1.14 -0.58
CA TYR A 161 10.83 -2.59 -0.71
C TYR A 161 9.43 -3.03 -1.07
N GLU A 162 9.29 -3.85 -2.09
CA GLU A 162 7.98 -4.31 -2.53
C GLU A 162 8.00 -5.76 -2.95
N ILE A 163 6.83 -6.39 -2.89
CA ILE A 163 6.60 -7.65 -3.59
C ILE A 163 5.92 -7.33 -4.90
N ARG A 164 6.47 -7.82 -6.01
CA ARG A 164 5.98 -7.56 -7.37
C ARG A 164 5.75 -8.88 -8.08
N GLY A 165 4.49 -9.22 -8.35
CA GLY A 165 4.13 -10.29 -9.28
C GLY A 165 3.72 -9.75 -10.66
N TYR A 166 2.55 -9.13 -10.71
CA TYR A 166 1.97 -8.64 -11.96
C TYR A 166 2.34 -7.18 -12.23
N ALA A 167 2.85 -6.86 -13.43
CA ALA A 167 2.99 -5.45 -13.81
C ALA A 167 1.63 -4.76 -13.91
N PRO A 168 1.50 -3.53 -13.38
CA PRO A 168 0.23 -2.82 -13.42
C PRO A 168 -0.10 -2.28 -14.81
N GLY A 169 -0.71 -3.08 -15.69
CA GLY A 169 -1.18 -2.58 -16.98
C GLY A 169 -1.19 -3.63 -18.06
N ARG A 170 -1.33 -3.20 -19.33
CA ARG A 170 -1.35 -4.10 -20.49
C ARG A 170 0.04 -4.62 -20.88
N ASN A 171 1.01 -4.51 -19.98
CA ASN A 171 2.43 -4.53 -20.30
C ASN A 171 3.17 -5.79 -19.83
N LEU A 172 2.44 -6.83 -19.42
CA LEU A 172 3.04 -8.15 -19.29
C LEU A 172 3.55 -8.61 -20.67
N PRO A 173 4.76 -9.17 -20.77
CA PRO A 173 5.21 -9.86 -21.97
C PRO A 173 4.14 -10.85 -22.47
N GLY A 174 3.86 -10.81 -23.78
CA GLY A 174 2.84 -11.68 -24.38
C GLY A 174 1.39 -11.46 -23.87
N ARG A 175 1.13 -10.39 -23.10
CA ARG A 175 -0.10 -10.16 -22.29
C ARG A 175 -0.32 -11.21 -21.20
N GLY A 176 0.77 -11.77 -20.68
CA GLY A 176 0.72 -12.82 -19.66
C GLY A 176 0.32 -14.20 -20.19
N ARG A 177 0.22 -14.38 -21.52
CA ARG A 177 -0.10 -15.70 -22.12
C ARG A 177 0.91 -16.78 -21.75
N ASP A 178 2.18 -16.38 -21.64
CA ASP A 178 3.30 -17.28 -21.36
C ASP A 178 3.84 -17.05 -19.94
N ALA A 179 3.07 -16.39 -19.06
CA ALA A 179 3.46 -16.17 -17.69
C ALA A 179 3.37 -17.48 -16.89
N ASP A 180 4.47 -17.86 -16.26
CA ASP A 180 4.51 -18.98 -15.31
C ASP A 180 4.32 -18.43 -13.89
N PRO A 181 3.18 -18.71 -13.21
CA PRO A 181 2.92 -18.20 -11.87
C PRO A 181 3.97 -18.58 -10.83
N LEU A 182 4.77 -19.62 -11.09
CA LEU A 182 5.84 -20.07 -10.20
C LEU A 182 7.11 -19.22 -10.31
N GLU A 183 7.23 -18.41 -11.37
CA GLU A 183 8.40 -17.58 -11.68
C GLU A 183 8.03 -16.08 -11.75
N LEU A 184 6.81 -15.71 -11.35
CA LEU A 184 6.28 -14.34 -11.49
C LEU A 184 6.74 -13.37 -10.41
N TYR A 185 7.01 -13.87 -9.19
CA TYR A 185 7.10 -13.01 -8.01
C TYR A 185 8.54 -12.72 -7.60
N PHE A 186 8.78 -11.45 -7.27
CA PHE A 186 10.07 -10.96 -6.82
C PHE A 186 9.87 -10.03 -5.63
N VAL A 187 10.83 -10.02 -4.70
CA VAL A 187 11.02 -8.88 -3.80
C VAL A 187 11.97 -7.91 -4.50
N TYR A 188 11.56 -6.66 -4.59
CA TYR A 188 12.26 -5.63 -5.32
C TYR A 188 12.59 -4.47 -4.40
N SER A 189 13.81 -3.93 -4.52
CA SER A 189 14.19 -2.70 -3.83
C SER A 189 14.68 -1.62 -4.80
N GLY A 190 14.30 -0.39 -4.51
CA GLY A 190 14.78 0.78 -5.22
C GLY A 190 14.89 2.00 -4.33
N SER A 191 15.42 3.09 -4.91
CA SER A 191 15.60 4.37 -4.22
C SER A 191 15.16 5.54 -5.09
N TYR A 192 14.60 6.58 -4.45
CA TYR A 192 14.28 7.82 -5.13
C TYR A 192 15.53 8.69 -5.28
N GLY A 193 15.87 9.10 -6.52
CA GLY A 193 16.95 10.08 -6.77
C GLY A 193 18.39 9.55 -6.56
N GLY A 194 18.57 8.24 -6.35
CA GLY A 194 19.87 7.60 -6.11
C GLY A 194 20.48 7.92 -4.74
N ILE A 195 21.50 7.16 -4.35
CA ILE A 195 22.24 7.38 -3.09
C ILE A 195 23.15 8.60 -3.27
N GLY A 196 22.60 9.81 -3.16
CA GLY A 196 23.37 11.07 -3.19
C GLY A 196 22.83 12.18 -4.09
N GLY A 197 21.72 11.96 -4.81
CA GLY A 197 21.06 13.02 -5.58
C GLY A 197 20.27 13.99 -4.70
N LYS A 198 20.17 15.26 -5.12
CA LYS A 198 19.33 16.26 -4.43
C LYS A 198 17.88 16.07 -4.89
N GLU A 199 17.01 15.69 -3.97
CA GLU A 199 15.59 15.50 -4.25
C GLU A 199 14.89 16.83 -4.56
N ASP A 200 14.15 16.90 -5.66
CA ASP A 200 13.19 17.96 -5.89
C ASP A 200 11.86 17.63 -5.19
N LYS A 201 11.67 18.24 -4.02
CA LYS A 201 10.46 18.11 -3.19
C LYS A 201 9.19 18.65 -3.87
N SER A 202 9.30 19.33 -5.01
CA SER A 202 8.16 19.87 -5.75
C SER A 202 7.74 19.04 -6.97
N ALA A 203 8.65 18.26 -7.57
CA ALA A 203 8.37 17.47 -8.77
C ALA A 203 7.77 16.10 -8.46
N ILE A 204 6.64 15.76 -9.09
CA ILE A 204 6.08 14.40 -9.09
C ILE A 204 7.14 13.40 -9.61
N PRO A 205 7.39 12.27 -8.94
CA PRO A 205 8.24 11.21 -9.44
C PRO A 205 7.84 10.76 -10.86
N ALA A 206 8.72 10.97 -11.83
CA ALA A 206 8.56 10.39 -13.15
C ALA A 206 9.18 8.98 -13.18
N MET A 207 8.66 8.11 -14.06
CA MET A 207 9.35 6.88 -14.44
C MET A 207 10.81 7.20 -14.83
N GLY A 208 11.76 6.50 -14.22
CA GLY A 208 13.21 6.70 -14.44
C GLY A 208 13.94 7.56 -13.40
N LYS A 209 13.24 8.27 -12.49
CA LYS A 209 13.87 8.88 -11.30
C LYS A 209 14.19 7.88 -10.20
N TRP A 210 13.53 6.72 -10.25
CA TRP A 210 13.77 5.61 -9.36
C TRP A 210 14.95 4.78 -9.87
N GLN A 211 15.83 4.39 -8.97
CA GLN A 211 16.97 3.52 -9.28
C GLN A 211 16.78 2.18 -8.59
N GLN A 212 16.86 1.11 -9.38
CA GLN A 212 16.89 -0.26 -8.87
C GLN A 212 18.13 -0.44 -7.99
N ARG A 213 17.95 -1.07 -6.83
CA ARG A 213 19.05 -1.53 -5.99
C ARG A 213 19.31 -3.01 -6.22
N TRP A 214 18.30 -3.83 -5.97
CA TRP A 214 18.36 -5.27 -6.13
C TRP A 214 16.96 -5.86 -6.38
N THR A 215 16.95 -7.10 -6.84
CA THR A 215 15.73 -7.88 -7.06
C THR A 215 16.03 -9.33 -6.73
N THR A 216 15.12 -9.97 -5.99
CA THR A 216 15.27 -11.36 -5.53
C THR A 216 14.02 -12.14 -5.92
N PRO A 217 14.12 -13.15 -6.82
CA PRO A 217 12.99 -14.01 -7.15
C PRO A 217 12.50 -14.76 -5.90
N THR A 218 11.18 -14.86 -5.72
CA THR A 218 10.59 -15.47 -4.53
C THR A 218 9.68 -16.64 -4.87
N PRO A 219 9.69 -17.73 -4.09
CA PRO A 219 8.84 -18.90 -4.29
C PRO A 219 7.46 -18.68 -3.65
N PHE A 220 6.90 -17.48 -3.75
CA PHE A 220 5.61 -17.11 -3.18
C PHE A 220 4.97 -15.90 -3.81
N ALA A 221 3.63 -15.88 -3.80
CA ALA A 221 2.85 -14.71 -4.12
C ALA A 221 2.68 -13.82 -2.88
N GLY A 222 3.19 -12.59 -2.95
CA GLY A 222 3.28 -11.66 -1.83
C GLY A 222 1.94 -11.28 -1.22
N HIS A 223 1.89 -11.17 0.10
CA HIS A 223 0.74 -10.73 0.88
C HIS A 223 1.10 -9.58 1.83
N ALA A 224 2.32 -9.58 2.37
CA ALA A 224 2.76 -8.57 3.31
C ALA A 224 4.27 -8.36 3.24
N ILE A 225 4.71 -7.11 3.43
CA ILE A 225 6.12 -6.77 3.51
C ILE A 225 6.34 -5.70 4.58
N ALA A 226 7.39 -5.84 5.37
CA ALA A 226 7.82 -4.82 6.32
C ALA A 226 9.35 -4.73 6.34
N ALA A 227 9.87 -3.51 6.50
CA ALA A 227 11.29 -3.25 6.51
C ALA A 227 11.73 -2.61 7.83
N ALA A 228 12.85 -3.10 8.36
CA ALA A 228 13.66 -2.46 9.39
C ALA A 228 14.94 -1.92 8.74
N GLU A 229 15.84 -1.34 9.56
CA GLU A 229 17.09 -0.72 9.07
C GLU A 229 17.93 -1.66 8.19
N ASN A 230 18.12 -2.92 8.62
CA ASN A 230 19.02 -3.87 7.95
C ASN A 230 18.30 -5.09 7.37
N THR A 231 17.00 -5.23 7.62
CA THR A 231 16.27 -6.45 7.26
C THR A 231 14.88 -6.15 6.70
N VAL A 232 14.49 -6.93 5.71
CA VAL A 232 13.17 -6.87 5.08
C VAL A 232 12.50 -8.22 5.26
N MET A 233 11.31 -8.25 5.85
CA MET A 233 10.49 -9.45 5.87
C MET A 233 9.41 -9.36 4.80
N ALA A 234 9.38 -10.34 3.91
CA ALA A 234 8.35 -10.48 2.89
C ALA A 234 7.65 -11.83 3.08
N ALA A 235 6.33 -11.84 3.11
CA ALA A 235 5.53 -13.04 3.32
C ALA A 235 4.45 -13.18 2.25
N GLY A 236 4.10 -14.43 1.97
CA GLY A 236 3.10 -14.77 0.97
C GLY A 236 2.64 -16.22 1.04
N VAL A 237 1.84 -16.59 0.04
CA VAL A 237 1.40 -17.98 -0.17
C VAL A 237 2.37 -18.69 -1.13
N PRO A 238 2.70 -19.97 -0.89
CA PRO A 238 3.79 -20.65 -1.60
C PRO A 238 3.51 -20.85 -3.11
N MET A 239 4.49 -20.53 -3.94
CA MET A 239 4.50 -20.78 -5.39
C MET A 239 5.70 -21.68 -5.70
N LEU A 240 5.65 -22.93 -5.25
CA LEU A 240 6.81 -23.82 -5.31
C LEU A 240 6.92 -24.50 -6.67
N LYS A 241 8.17 -24.72 -7.09
CA LYS A 241 8.48 -25.48 -8.30
C LYS A 241 7.75 -26.83 -8.33
N GLY A 242 7.07 -27.11 -9.43
CA GLY A 242 6.33 -28.37 -9.63
C GLY A 242 4.87 -28.33 -9.18
N TYR A 243 4.39 -27.20 -8.65
CA TYR A 243 2.95 -27.01 -8.41
C TYR A 243 2.16 -27.12 -9.70
N SER A 244 1.07 -27.88 -9.65
CA SER A 244 0.06 -27.91 -10.71
C SER A 244 -0.80 -26.64 -10.68
N VAL A 245 -1.71 -26.51 -11.66
CA VAL A 245 -2.75 -25.46 -11.63
C VAL A 245 -3.63 -25.59 -10.39
N GLU A 246 -3.95 -26.81 -9.97
CA GLU A 246 -4.74 -27.08 -8.76
C GLU A 246 -3.96 -26.67 -7.51
N ASP A 247 -2.68 -27.01 -7.40
CA ASP A 247 -1.84 -26.59 -6.28
C ASP A 247 -1.68 -25.08 -6.20
N THR A 248 -1.53 -24.42 -7.35
CA THR A 248 -1.42 -22.96 -7.45
C THR A 248 -2.72 -22.30 -6.98
N ASN A 249 -3.88 -22.79 -7.41
CA ASN A 249 -5.18 -22.28 -6.97
C ASN A 249 -5.40 -22.50 -5.47
N ALA A 250 -5.07 -23.69 -4.95
CA ALA A 250 -5.13 -23.99 -3.52
C ALA A 250 -4.19 -23.08 -2.71
N SER A 251 -3.02 -22.76 -3.25
CA SER A 251 -2.09 -21.81 -2.63
C SER A 251 -2.67 -20.39 -2.56
N TYR A 252 -3.22 -19.86 -3.66
CA TYR A 252 -3.91 -18.55 -3.64
C TYR A 252 -5.11 -18.53 -2.69
N ALA A 253 -5.82 -19.65 -2.53
CA ALA A 253 -6.88 -19.80 -1.54
C ALA A 253 -6.37 -19.84 -0.08
N GLY A 254 -5.05 -19.94 0.12
CA GLY A 254 -4.39 -20.03 1.43
C GLY A 254 -4.35 -21.45 2.03
N GLU A 255 -4.72 -22.47 1.25
CA GLU A 255 -4.84 -23.86 1.70
C GLU A 255 -3.48 -24.59 1.78
N LYS A 256 -2.42 -23.99 1.23
CA LYS A 256 -1.05 -24.52 1.26
C LYS A 256 -0.18 -23.86 2.33
N GLY A 257 -0.78 -23.13 3.26
CA GLY A 257 -0.09 -22.43 4.33
C GLY A 257 0.62 -21.16 3.85
N GLY A 258 1.69 -20.80 4.55
CA GLY A 258 2.43 -19.55 4.33
C GLY A 258 3.94 -19.74 4.28
N ILE A 259 4.60 -18.78 3.65
CA ILE A 259 6.05 -18.65 3.67
C ILE A 259 6.41 -17.19 3.94
N ALA A 260 7.42 -16.97 4.78
CA ALA A 260 8.08 -15.69 4.93
C ALA A 260 9.57 -15.84 4.70
N TRP A 261 10.14 -14.86 4.00
CA TRP A 261 11.58 -14.67 3.88
C TRP A 261 12.01 -13.46 4.69
N LEU A 262 13.06 -13.62 5.47
CA LEU A 262 13.85 -12.52 5.99
C LEU A 262 15.01 -12.29 5.00
N LEU A 263 15.12 -11.08 4.49
CA LEU A 263 16.12 -10.65 3.53
C LEU A 263 17.01 -9.59 4.15
N ASP A 264 18.25 -9.53 3.69
CA ASP A 264 19.12 -8.39 3.97
C ASP A 264 18.67 -7.17 3.17
N ALA A 265 18.54 -6.03 3.85
CA ALA A 265 18.02 -4.80 3.26
C ALA A 265 19.01 -4.14 2.28
N GLU A 266 20.31 -4.46 2.37
CA GLU A 266 21.37 -3.91 1.52
C GLU A 266 21.38 -4.55 0.14
N ASP A 267 21.35 -5.88 0.08
CA ASP A 267 21.57 -6.66 -1.15
C ASP A 267 20.43 -7.61 -1.56
N GLY A 268 19.43 -7.80 -0.68
CA GLY A 268 18.28 -8.65 -0.95
C GLY A 268 18.54 -10.15 -0.83
N HIS A 269 19.71 -10.56 -0.33
CA HIS A 269 19.99 -11.98 -0.12
C HIS A 269 19.07 -12.55 0.96
N GLN A 270 18.73 -13.82 0.82
CA GLN A 270 17.88 -14.51 1.78
C GLN A 270 18.68 -14.90 3.02
N LEU A 271 18.34 -14.30 4.16
CA LEU A 271 18.89 -14.63 5.48
C LEU A 271 18.20 -15.86 6.06
N GLN A 272 16.88 -15.93 5.93
CA GLN A 272 16.08 -17.00 6.53
C GLN A 272 14.80 -17.25 5.75
N GLU A 273 14.34 -18.49 5.75
CA GLU A 273 12.99 -18.88 5.35
C GLU A 273 12.23 -19.43 6.55
N LEU A 274 10.96 -19.06 6.63
CA LEU A 274 9.99 -19.53 7.61
C LEU A 274 8.78 -20.09 6.87
N ARG A 275 8.22 -21.17 7.41
CA ARG A 275 7.02 -21.82 6.89
C ARG A 275 5.95 -21.78 7.97
N PHE A 276 4.71 -21.54 7.54
CA PHE A 276 3.55 -21.45 8.40
C PHE A 276 2.49 -22.43 7.93
N ASP A 277 1.75 -23.01 8.86
CA ASP A 277 0.62 -23.91 8.54
C ASP A 277 -0.56 -23.14 7.93
N ALA A 278 -0.67 -21.84 8.22
CA ALA A 278 -1.69 -20.94 7.68
C ALA A 278 -1.07 -19.82 6.83
N ALA A 279 -1.80 -19.35 5.83
CA ALA A 279 -1.37 -18.24 4.99
C ALA A 279 -1.25 -16.93 5.77
N PRO A 280 -0.30 -16.03 5.43
CA PRO A 280 -0.22 -14.70 6.02
C PRO A 280 -1.44 -13.85 5.66
N VAL A 281 -1.83 -12.98 6.60
CA VAL A 281 -2.84 -11.94 6.36
C VAL A 281 -2.24 -10.86 5.45
N TRP A 282 -3.08 -10.31 4.57
CA TRP A 282 -2.71 -9.18 3.72
C TRP A 282 -2.27 -7.98 4.56
N ASP A 283 -1.11 -7.40 4.24
CA ASP A 283 -0.48 -6.31 5.00
C ASP A 283 -0.34 -6.62 6.52
N GLY A 284 -0.21 -7.91 6.86
CA GLY A 284 -0.28 -8.42 8.22
C GLY A 284 1.06 -8.54 8.96
N ILE A 285 2.07 -7.73 8.61
CA ILE A 285 3.38 -7.74 9.29
C ILE A 285 3.59 -6.43 10.03
N ALA A 286 3.99 -6.52 11.30
CA ALA A 286 4.44 -5.39 12.09
C ALA A 286 5.84 -5.62 12.66
N ILE A 287 6.60 -4.54 12.83
CA ILE A 287 7.93 -4.58 13.47
C ILE A 287 7.88 -3.68 14.70
N ALA A 288 8.20 -4.25 15.87
CA ALA A 288 8.27 -3.49 17.11
C ALA A 288 9.34 -4.08 18.02
N HIS A 289 10.13 -3.21 18.65
CA HIS A 289 11.17 -3.60 19.62
C HIS A 289 12.10 -4.72 19.12
N GLY A 290 12.54 -4.64 17.85
CA GLY A 290 13.44 -5.64 17.25
C GLY A 290 12.78 -6.99 16.97
N SER A 291 11.46 -7.09 17.01
CA SER A 291 10.70 -8.30 16.71
C SER A 291 9.75 -8.09 15.55
N TYR A 292 9.59 -9.13 14.74
CA TYR A 292 8.59 -9.21 13.67
C TYR A 292 7.35 -9.94 14.19
N PHE A 293 6.19 -9.39 13.93
CA PHE A 293 4.89 -9.98 14.22
C PHE A 293 4.19 -10.27 12.90
N VAL A 294 3.80 -11.52 12.68
CA VAL A 294 3.12 -11.95 11.45
C VAL A 294 1.75 -12.49 11.82
N CYS A 295 0.70 -11.84 11.34
CA CYS A 295 -0.68 -12.31 11.49
C CYS A 295 -1.00 -13.35 10.40
N LEU A 296 -1.60 -14.48 10.80
CA LEU A 296 -1.98 -15.56 9.89
C LEU A 296 -3.51 -15.67 9.76
N LYS A 297 -3.99 -16.21 8.63
CA LYS A 297 -5.43 -16.32 8.31
C LYS A 297 -6.20 -17.26 9.23
N ASP A 298 -5.54 -18.08 10.03
CA ASP A 298 -6.14 -18.91 11.08
C ASP A 298 -6.39 -18.14 12.40
N GLY A 299 -6.02 -16.86 12.46
CA GLY A 299 -6.16 -16.00 13.63
C GLY A 299 -4.97 -16.03 14.59
N SER A 300 -3.94 -16.81 14.30
CA SER A 300 -2.70 -16.81 15.08
C SER A 300 -1.80 -15.62 14.74
N VAL A 301 -0.93 -15.26 15.69
CA VAL A 301 0.13 -14.26 15.50
C VAL A 301 1.46 -14.89 15.87
N VAL A 302 2.39 -14.90 14.93
CA VAL A 302 3.74 -15.41 15.13
C VAL A 302 4.67 -14.25 15.49
N CYS A 303 5.39 -14.36 16.60
CA CYS A 303 6.41 -13.40 17.02
C CYS A 303 7.81 -13.98 16.77
N LEU A 304 8.64 -13.24 16.06
CA LEU A 304 9.99 -13.61 15.66
C LEU A 304 10.95 -12.54 16.19
N SER A 305 11.67 -12.84 17.26
CA SER A 305 12.64 -11.92 17.84
C SER A 305 13.96 -12.00 17.10
N ALA A 306 14.50 -10.87 16.65
CA ALA A 306 15.92 -10.78 16.30
C ALA A 306 16.73 -10.93 17.60
N ARG A 307 17.54 -11.97 17.71
CA ARG A 307 18.57 -12.11 18.76
C ARG A 307 19.92 -11.71 18.21
#